data_AF-A0A1Q7DK87-F1
#
_entry.id   AF-A0A1Q7DK87-F1
#
_cell.length_a   1.000
_cell.length_b   1.000
_cell.length_c   1.000
_cell.angle_alpha   90.00
_cell.angle_beta   90.00
_cell.angle_gamma   90.00
#
_symmetry.space_group_name_H-M   'P 1'
#
loop_
_entity.id
_entity.type
_entity.pdbx_description
1 polymer ?
#
loop_
_entity_poly.entity_id
_entity_poly.type
_entity_poly.pdbx_seq_one_letter_code
_entity_poly.pdbx_strand_id
1 'polypeptide(L)'
;MGGISRAALTALAVALLAALFCFVRLGAVPFDDPGEGMHAEIARELLGSSDPFRLTLNGVVYVDKPPLPYALQAAVFTIFGTSETAARAVSAGAAVAAVMATAWLGATLLGPGAGASSPRSRGGLRSCSSGSRTADDR
;
A
#
# COMPACT_ATOMS: atom_id res chain seq x y z
N MET A 1 26.60 3.73 0.24
CA MET A 1 25.30 4.28 -0.22
C MET A 1 24.74 3.29 -1.23
N GLY A 2 23.73 2.50 -0.85
CA GLY A 2 23.17 1.44 -1.71
C GLY A 2 22.49 2.06 -2.93
N GLY A 3 22.92 1.67 -4.13
CA GLY A 3 22.32 2.14 -5.38
C GLY A 3 20.86 1.70 -5.50
N ILE A 4 20.02 2.56 -6.05
CA ILE A 4 18.61 2.27 -6.32
C ILE A 4 18.56 1.08 -7.30
N SER A 5 17.96 -0.04 -6.90
CA SER A 5 17.88 -1.22 -7.75
C SER A 5 16.97 -0.96 -8.95
N ARG A 6 17.27 -1.58 -10.10
CA ARG A 6 16.42 -1.48 -11.31
C ARG A 6 14.96 -1.85 -11.01
N ALA A 7 14.74 -2.80 -10.10
CA ALA A 7 13.42 -3.19 -9.59
C ALA A 7 12.71 -2.06 -8.84
N ALA A 8 13.43 -1.27 -8.03
CA ALA A 8 12.88 -0.11 -7.34
C ALA A 8 12.52 1.01 -8.33
N LEU A 9 13.34 1.22 -9.37
CA LEU A 9 13.04 2.17 -10.45
C LEU A 9 11.79 1.76 -11.26
N THR A 10 11.65 0.47 -11.60
CA THR A 10 10.45 -0.02 -12.29
C THR A 10 9.20 0.07 -11.41
N ALA A 11 9.31 -0.27 -10.12
CA ALA A 11 8.21 -0.14 -9.18
C ALA A 11 7.74 1.32 -9.04
N LEU A 12 8.69 2.25 -8.94
CA LEU A 12 8.41 3.68 -8.88
C LEU A 12 7.77 4.19 -10.18
N ALA A 13 8.27 3.77 -11.34
CA ALA A 13 7.70 4.16 -12.63
C ALA A 13 6.25 3.66 -12.80
N VAL A 14 5.97 2.41 -12.40
CA VAL A 14 4.61 1.85 -12.44
C VAL A 14 3.69 2.57 -11.44
N ALA A 15 4.17 2.87 -10.24
CA ALA A 15 3.41 3.64 -9.24
C ALA A 15 3.09 5.06 -9.72
N LEU A 16 4.04 5.73 -10.36
CA LEU A 16 3.84 7.07 -10.95
C LEU A 16 2.87 7.03 -12.14
N LEU A 17 2.94 6.00 -12.98
CA LEU A 17 2.02 5.83 -14.09
C LEU A 17 0.60 5.54 -13.60
N ALA A 18 0.46 4.68 -12.59
CA ALA A 18 -0.82 4.41 -11.94
C ALA A 18 -1.39 5.66 -11.28
N ALA A 19 -0.55 6.44 -10.58
CA ALA A 19 -0.95 7.73 -10.03
C ALA A 19 -1.43 8.67 -11.15
N LEU A 20 -0.65 8.83 -12.23
CA LEU A 20 -1.06 9.66 -13.36
C LEU A 20 -2.42 9.23 -13.92
N PHE A 21 -2.64 7.93 -14.13
CA PHE A 21 -3.90 7.44 -14.68
C PHE A 21 -5.08 7.59 -13.72
N CYS A 22 -4.87 7.33 -12.42
CA CYS A 22 -5.89 7.50 -11.39
C CYS A 22 -6.26 8.97 -11.19
N PHE A 23 -5.28 9.88 -11.12
CA PHE A 23 -5.53 11.28 -10.79
C PHE A 23 -5.99 12.14 -11.99
N VAL A 24 -5.82 11.70 -13.25
CA VAL A 24 -6.05 12.53 -14.46
C VAL A 24 -7.50 12.99 -14.69
N ARG A 25 -8.52 12.44 -14.03
CA ARG A 25 -9.91 12.93 -14.16
C ARG A 25 -10.74 12.89 -12.88
N LEU A 26 -10.09 12.93 -11.72
CA LEU A 26 -10.73 12.63 -10.44
C LEU A 26 -11.93 13.54 -10.07
N GLY A 27 -11.96 14.78 -10.58
CA GLY A 27 -13.04 15.76 -10.38
C GLY A 27 -13.86 16.09 -11.62
N ALA A 28 -13.76 15.28 -12.69
CA ALA A 28 -14.40 15.61 -13.96
C ALA A 28 -15.87 15.18 -14.04
N VAL A 29 -16.37 14.46 -13.03
CA VAL A 29 -17.75 13.95 -12.94
C VAL A 29 -18.24 14.17 -11.52
N PRO A 30 -19.41 14.81 -11.32
CA PRO A 30 -20.01 15.00 -10.01
C PRO A 30 -20.37 13.67 -9.33
N PHE A 31 -20.76 13.72 -8.05
CA PHE A 31 -21.30 12.54 -7.36
C PHE A 31 -22.61 12.08 -8.02
N ASP A 32 -22.51 11.08 -8.89
CA ASP A 32 -23.66 10.44 -9.53
C ASP A 32 -24.17 9.25 -8.71
N ASP A 33 -23.28 8.63 -7.91
CA ASP A 33 -23.63 7.52 -7.04
C ASP A 33 -24.01 8.00 -5.62
N PRO A 34 -25.19 7.61 -5.09
CA PRO A 34 -25.62 7.99 -3.75
C PRO A 34 -24.65 7.56 -2.64
N GLY A 35 -23.91 6.46 -2.85
CA GLY A 35 -22.93 5.94 -1.91
C GLY A 35 -21.70 6.84 -1.80
N GLU A 36 -21.26 7.45 -2.89
CA GLU A 36 -20.12 8.38 -2.89
C GLU A 36 -20.43 9.64 -2.06
N GLY A 37 -21.62 10.21 -2.25
CA GLY A 37 -22.10 11.36 -1.47
C GLY A 37 -22.26 11.04 0.02
N MET A 38 -22.79 9.86 0.35
CA MET A 38 -22.92 9.41 1.74
C MET A 38 -21.57 9.30 2.44
N HIS A 39 -20.55 8.77 1.76
CA HIS A 39 -19.21 8.65 2.32
C HIS A 39 -18.53 10.02 2.50
N ALA A 40 -18.74 10.93 1.56
CA ALA A 40 -18.29 12.32 1.69
C ALA A 40 -18.94 13.02 2.89
N GLU A 41 -20.24 12.83 3.11
CA GLU A 41 -20.95 13.49 4.20
C GLU A 41 -20.54 12.94 5.58
N ILE A 42 -20.39 11.62 5.72
CA ILE A 42 -19.91 11.01 6.98
C ILE A 42 -18.51 11.54 7.34
N ALA A 43 -17.61 11.63 6.36
CA ALA A 43 -16.27 12.17 6.59
C ALA A 43 -16.29 13.67 6.92
N ARG A 44 -17.24 14.43 6.36
CA ARG A 44 -17.47 15.85 6.67
C ARG A 44 -17.96 16.04 8.11
N GLU A 45 -18.91 15.22 8.57
CA GLU A 45 -19.38 15.26 9.95
C GLU A 45 -18.28 14.82 10.92
N LEU A 46 -17.49 13.81 10.56
CA LEU A 46 -16.37 13.32 11.37
C LEU A 46 -15.29 14.40 11.59
N LEU A 47 -15.01 15.25 10.59
CA LEU A 47 -14.12 16.40 10.72
C LEU A 47 -14.56 17.42 11.77
N GLY A 48 -15.87 17.62 11.89
CA GLY A 48 -16.46 18.53 12.88
C GLY A 48 -16.60 17.89 14.26
N SER A 49 -16.47 16.57 14.36
CA SER A 49 -16.55 15.82 15.60
C SER A 49 -15.20 15.80 16.33
N SER A 50 -15.22 15.96 17.65
CA SER A 50 -14.03 15.78 18.50
C SER A 50 -13.61 14.31 18.63
N ASP A 51 -14.50 13.37 18.28
CA ASP A 51 -14.28 11.93 18.40
C ASP A 51 -14.10 11.30 17.01
N PRO A 52 -12.89 10.81 16.68
CA PRO A 52 -12.58 10.22 15.37
C PRO A 52 -13.21 8.83 15.16
N PHE A 53 -13.82 8.24 16.18
CA PHE A 53 -14.49 6.93 16.07
C PHE A 53 -16.01 7.06 15.95
N ARG A 54 -16.56 8.25 16.24
CA ARG A 54 -17.99 8.50 16.20
C ARG A 54 -18.42 8.94 14.81
N LEU A 55 -18.72 7.97 13.96
CA LEU A 55 -19.30 8.24 12.64
C LEU A 55 -20.76 8.64 12.79
N THR A 56 -21.14 9.72 12.13
CA THR A 56 -22.53 10.15 12.01
C THR A 56 -22.87 10.42 10.54
N LEU A 57 -24.12 10.18 10.18
CA LEU A 57 -24.70 10.51 8.89
C LEU A 57 -25.98 11.29 9.14
N ASN A 58 -26.01 12.55 8.72
CA ASN A 58 -27.11 13.48 8.98
C ASN A 58 -27.46 13.56 10.49
N GLY A 59 -26.44 13.48 11.35
CA GLY A 59 -26.61 13.50 12.82
C GLY A 59 -27.06 12.19 13.46
N VAL A 60 -27.28 11.12 12.69
CA VAL A 60 -27.57 9.78 13.22
C VAL A 60 -26.27 8.97 13.29
N VAL A 61 -26.05 8.27 14.41
CA VAL A 61 -24.85 7.43 14.59
C VAL A 61 -24.84 6.30 13.56
N TYR A 62 -23.74 6.18 12.82
CA TYR A 62 -23.54 5.20 11.77
C TYR A 62 -22.47 4.18 12.19
N VAL A 63 -22.86 2.96 12.55
CA VAL A 63 -21.93 1.92 13.08
C VAL A 63 -21.83 0.67 12.21
N ASP A 64 -22.37 0.71 10.99
CA ASP A 64 -22.36 -0.46 10.10
C ASP A 64 -20.98 -0.77 9.51
N LYS A 65 -20.13 0.25 9.31
CA LYS A 65 -18.80 0.11 8.71
C LYS A 65 -17.70 0.55 9.66
N PRO A 66 -16.50 -0.06 9.56
CA PRO A 66 -15.37 0.36 10.38
C PRO A 66 -15.00 1.84 10.12
N PRO A 67 -14.47 2.56 11.13
CA PRO A 67 -14.19 4.00 11.04
C PRO A 67 -12.97 4.36 10.20
N LEU A 68 -12.07 3.40 9.95
CA LEU A 68 -10.80 3.62 9.26
C LEU A 68 -10.92 4.36 7.90
N PRO A 69 -11.77 3.95 6.94
CA PRO A 69 -11.89 4.65 5.67
C PRO A 69 -12.37 6.11 5.84
N TYR A 70 -13.29 6.36 6.77
CA TYR A 70 -13.84 7.69 7.02
C TYR A 70 -12.83 8.61 7.70
N ALA A 71 -12.03 8.08 8.63
CA ALA A 71 -10.96 8.83 9.28
C ALA A 71 -9.85 9.22 8.28
N LEU A 72 -9.49 8.32 7.37
CA LEU A 72 -8.56 8.63 6.27
C LEU A 72 -9.13 9.71 5.35
N GLN A 73 -10.41 9.64 5.01
CA GLN A 73 -11.07 10.63 4.17
C GLN A 73 -11.19 11.99 4.87
N ALA A 74 -11.53 12.01 6.16
CA ALA A 74 -11.50 13.21 6.99
C ALA A 74 -10.10 13.84 7.01
N ALA A 75 -9.04 13.04 7.18
CA ALA A 75 -7.67 13.55 7.14
C ALA A 75 -7.33 14.19 5.78
N VAL A 76 -7.71 13.59 4.65
CA VAL A 76 -7.51 14.19 3.33
C VAL A 76 -8.30 15.49 3.15
N PHE A 77 -9.53 15.54 3.65
CA PHE A 77 -10.35 16.75 3.65
C PHE A 77 -9.76 17.89 4.50
N THR A 78 -8.96 17.62 5.55
CA THR A 78 -8.24 18.70 6.25
C THR A 78 -7.22 19.42 5.37
N ILE A 79 -6.62 18.72 4.39
CA ILE A 79 -5.54 19.23 3.55
C ILE A 79 -6.10 19.85 2.26
N PHE A 80 -7.05 19.16 1.62
CA PHE A 80 -7.57 19.51 0.29
C PHE A 80 -8.97 20.16 0.32
N GLY A 81 -9.59 20.23 1.50
CA GLY A 81 -10.98 20.66 1.66
C GLY A 81 -11.98 19.58 1.27
N THR A 82 -13.26 19.85 1.55
CA THR A 82 -14.38 18.97 1.20
C THR A 82 -14.69 19.13 -0.30
N SER A 83 -14.07 18.29 -1.12
CA SER A 83 -14.26 18.27 -2.57
C SER A 83 -14.38 16.85 -3.09
N GLU A 84 -15.00 16.71 -4.28
CA GLU A 84 -15.17 15.42 -4.97
C GLU A 84 -13.83 14.76 -5.28
N THR A 85 -12.86 15.59 -5.68
CA THR A 85 -11.47 15.17 -5.90
C THR A 85 -10.84 14.64 -4.62
N ALA A 86 -11.03 15.31 -3.48
CA ALA A 86 -10.47 14.87 -2.22
C ALA A 86 -11.08 13.55 -1.71
N ALA A 87 -12.38 13.32 -1.94
CA ALA A 87 -13.04 12.07 -1.57
C ALA A 87 -12.44 10.88 -2.36
N ARG A 88 -12.22 11.08 -3.66
CA ARG A 88 -11.63 10.07 -4.54
C ARG A 88 -10.11 9.98 -4.42
N ALA A 89 -9.44 10.99 -3.88
CA ALA A 89 -7.99 10.97 -3.67
C ALA A 89 -7.57 9.88 -2.68
N VAL A 90 -8.43 9.54 -1.71
CA VAL A 90 -8.20 8.45 -0.75
C VAL A 90 -8.12 7.10 -1.47
N SER A 91 -9.08 6.81 -2.37
CA SER A 91 -9.12 5.55 -3.11
C SER A 91 -8.00 5.47 -4.14
N ALA A 92 -7.70 6.57 -4.83
CA ALA A 92 -6.54 6.67 -5.73
C ALA A 92 -5.22 6.44 -4.97
N GLY A 93 -5.05 7.04 -3.79
CA GLY A 93 -3.90 6.83 -2.92
C GLY A 93 -3.76 5.38 -2.46
N ALA A 94 -4.87 4.74 -2.06
CA ALA A 94 -4.88 3.33 -1.68
C ALA A 94 -4.48 2.40 -2.84
N ALA A 95 -4.92 2.70 -4.07
CA ALA A 95 -4.51 1.94 -5.25
C ALA A 95 -2.99 2.04 -5.51
N VAL A 96 -2.43 3.25 -5.44
CA VAL A 96 -0.98 3.46 -5.57
C VAL A 96 -0.21 2.72 -4.47
N ALA A 97 -0.69 2.78 -3.23
CA ALA A 97 -0.08 2.06 -2.11
C ALA A 97 -0.10 0.54 -2.33
N ALA A 98 -1.21 -0.02 -2.85
CA ALA A 98 -1.30 -1.44 -3.17
C ALA A 98 -0.33 -1.86 -4.28
N VAL A 99 -0.16 -1.05 -5.32
CA VAL A 99 0.82 -1.29 -6.39
C VAL A 99 2.25 -1.29 -5.82
N MET A 100 2.60 -0.31 -4.99
CA MET A 100 3.90 -0.26 -4.34
C MET A 100 4.14 -1.46 -3.43
N ALA A 101 3.14 -1.82 -2.61
CA ALA A 101 3.23 -2.97 -1.71
C ALA A 101 3.40 -4.28 -2.49
N THR A 102 2.68 -4.46 -3.60
CA THR A 102 2.79 -5.63 -4.46
C THR A 102 4.15 -5.69 -5.15
N ALA A 103 4.66 -4.56 -5.65
CA ALA A 103 5.98 -4.50 -6.26
C ALA A 103 7.11 -4.77 -5.25
N TRP A 104 6.98 -4.24 -4.02
CA TRP A 104 7.90 -4.50 -2.92
C TRP A 104 7.85 -5.97 -2.48
N LEU A 105 6.66 -6.53 -2.33
CA LEU A 105 6.48 -7.94 -2.00
C LEU A 105 7.02 -8.85 -3.11
N GLY A 106 6.79 -8.50 -4.37
CA GLY A 106 7.38 -9.18 -5.52
C GLY A 106 8.91 -9.14 -5.47
N ALA A 107 9.51 -7.98 -5.23
CA ALA A 107 10.97 -7.85 -5.14
C ALA A 107 11.57 -8.64 -3.95
N THR A 108 10.86 -8.74 -2.83
CA THR A 108 11.32 -9.47 -1.63
C THR A 108 11.13 -10.98 -1.74
N LEU A 109 10.02 -11.44 -2.30
CA LEU A 109 9.71 -12.87 -2.44
C LEU A 109 10.35 -13.51 -3.67
N LEU A 110 10.39 -12.80 -4.80
CA LEU A 110 10.92 -13.33 -6.06
C LEU A 110 12.42 -13.02 -6.23
N GLY A 111 12.95 -12.01 -5.53
CA GLY A 111 14.32 -11.55 -5.70
C GLY A 111 14.63 -11.05 -7.12
N PRO A 112 15.82 -10.47 -7.38
CA PRO A 112 16.21 -10.01 -8.71
C PRO A 112 16.43 -11.11 -9.77
N GLY A 113 15.86 -12.31 -9.59
CA GLY A 113 16.19 -13.51 -10.37
C GLY A 113 15.10 -14.56 -10.50
N ALA A 114 13.82 -14.25 -10.23
CA ALA A 114 12.72 -15.21 -10.46
C ALA A 114 12.31 -15.35 -11.93
N GLY A 115 13.32 -15.51 -12.80
CA GLY A 115 13.19 -16.17 -14.09
C GLY A 115 13.83 -17.56 -14.10
N ALA A 116 14.35 -18.07 -12.98
CA ALA A 116 14.91 -19.41 -12.91
C ALA A 116 14.33 -20.18 -11.72
N SER A 117 13.28 -20.94 -12.00
CA SER A 117 12.84 -22.07 -11.20
C SER A 117 14.00 -23.04 -10.97
N SER A 118 14.70 -22.89 -9.85
CA SER A 118 15.38 -24.02 -9.22
C SER A 118 15.25 -23.85 -7.70
N PRO A 119 14.77 -24.88 -6.97
CA PRO A 119 14.68 -24.80 -5.53
C PRO A 119 16.08 -24.92 -4.96
N ARG A 120 16.73 -23.80 -4.66
CA ARG A 120 18.00 -23.80 -3.93
C ARG A 120 17.69 -23.99 -2.46
N SER A 121 17.63 -25.25 -2.05
CA SER A 121 17.65 -25.65 -0.64
C SER A 121 18.83 -24.95 0.05
N ARG A 122 18.53 -24.13 1.05
CA ARG A 122 19.53 -23.74 2.05
C ARG A 122 19.79 -24.97 2.93
N GLY A 123 20.52 -25.94 2.39
CA GLY A 123 21.09 -27.05 3.13
C GLY A 123 22.36 -26.60 3.82
N GLY A 124 22.32 -26.62 5.16
CA GLY A 124 23.32 -26.03 6.04
C GLY A 124 24.76 -26.48 5.79
N LEU A 125 25.65 -25.51 5.94
CA LEU A 125 27.07 -25.73 6.18
C LEU A 125 27.25 -26.55 7.46
N ARG A 126 27.52 -27.85 7.32
CA ARG A 126 28.23 -28.61 8.35
C ARG A 126 29.69 -28.68 7.95
N SER A 127 30.47 -27.84 8.61
CA SER A 127 31.90 -28.05 8.81
C SER A 127 32.10 -29.43 9.44
N CYS A 128 32.74 -30.35 8.71
CA CYS A 128 33.38 -31.53 9.29
C CYS A 128 34.88 -31.36 9.09
N SER A 129 35.52 -30.96 10.18
CA SER A 129 36.94 -31.16 10.42
C SER A 129 37.30 -32.64 10.26
N SER A 130 38.23 -32.98 9.36
CA SER A 130 38.96 -34.26 9.45
C SER A 130 40.44 -33.96 9.67
N GLY A 131 40.83 -34.03 10.94
CA GLY A 131 42.22 -34.15 11.34
C GLY A 131 42.77 -35.54 11.04
N SER A 132 44.09 -35.54 10.79
CA SER A 132 45.10 -36.56 11.13
C SER A 132 44.93 -38.01 10.65
N ARG A 133 45.84 -38.42 9.76
CA ARG A 133 46.51 -39.73 9.74
C ARG A 133 47.87 -39.54 9.02
N THR A 134 48.95 -39.24 9.74
CA THR A 134 50.06 -40.19 10.08
C THR A 134 50.40 -41.08 8.89
N ALA A 135 51.36 -40.73 8.03
CA ALA A 135 52.81 -40.77 8.26
C ALA A 135 53.24 -42.07 8.98
N ASP A 136 53.94 -42.89 8.20
CA ASP A 136 55.07 -43.74 8.60
C ASP A 136 54.77 -45.00 9.44
N ASP A 137 55.15 -46.15 8.86
CA ASP A 137 56.00 -47.21 9.46
C ASP A 137 55.55 -48.65 9.08
N ARG A 138 56.53 -49.42 8.59
CA ARG A 138 56.58 -50.81 8.08
C ARG A 138 56.45 -51.07 6.58
#